data_AF-A0A9D8HRZ8-F1
#
_entry.id   AF-A0A9D8HRZ8-F1
#
_cell.length_a   1.000
_cell.length_b   1.000
_cell.length_c   1.000
_cell.angle_alpha   90.00
_cell.angle_beta   90.00
_cell.angle_gamma   90.00
#
_symmetry.space_group_name_H-M   'P 1'
#
loop_
_entity.id
_entity.type
_entity.pdbx_description
1 polymer ?
#
loop_
_entity_poly.entity_id
_entity_poly.type
_entity_poly.pdbx_seq_one_letter_code
_entity_poly.pdbx_strand_id
1 'polypeptide(L)'
;MISGNSINVNIIDILPDKLDLEKGIYRSYIQSKEKFCWHIIYKYTDLLIYSDKDIKDKIEKVLKEFYEELEFVIKKYPSFLKSLSPLKIKPFFSKEIKKMCRLSEPFNVGPMAAVAGAVNDYISERLLKYCGSLLIENGGDLFF
;
A
#
# COMPACT_ATOMS: atom_id res chain seq x y z
N MET A 1 -37.67 -14.86 -27.15
CA MET A 1 -36.64 -13.81 -27.22
C MET A 1 -36.64 -13.10 -25.88
N ILE A 2 -35.63 -13.32 -25.05
CA ILE A 2 -35.58 -12.79 -23.68
C ILE A 2 -34.95 -11.39 -23.76
N SER A 3 -35.75 -10.36 -23.51
CA SER A 3 -35.32 -8.97 -23.42
C SER A 3 -34.45 -8.78 -22.17
N GLY A 4 -33.15 -8.59 -22.35
CA GLY A 4 -32.24 -8.24 -21.27
C GLY A 4 -32.47 -6.78 -20.85
N ASN A 5 -32.97 -6.58 -19.62
CA ASN A 5 -32.97 -5.27 -18.98
C ASN A 5 -31.52 -4.82 -18.77
N SER A 6 -31.07 -3.90 -19.61
CA SER A 6 -29.81 -3.22 -19.42
C SER A 6 -30.05 -2.08 -18.44
N ILE A 7 -29.57 -2.23 -17.20
CA ILE A 7 -29.54 -1.11 -16.26
C ILE A 7 -28.38 -0.22 -16.67
N ASN A 8 -28.70 0.91 -17.29
CA ASN A 8 -27.72 1.92 -17.65
C ASN A 8 -27.43 2.75 -16.39
N VAL A 9 -26.35 2.42 -15.68
CA VAL A 9 -25.93 3.16 -14.49
C VAL A 9 -24.99 4.27 -14.95
N ASN A 10 -25.52 5.49 -15.04
CA ASN A 10 -24.72 6.67 -15.29
C ASN A 10 -24.05 7.07 -13.98
N ILE A 11 -22.72 6.99 -13.94
CA ILE A 11 -21.91 7.19 -12.72
C ILE A 11 -22.16 8.56 -12.05
N ILE A 12 -22.64 9.52 -12.83
CA ILE A 12 -22.92 10.89 -12.41
C ILE A 12 -24.18 10.96 -11.53
N ASP A 13 -25.15 10.06 -11.70
CA ASP A 13 -26.41 10.08 -10.95
C ASP A 13 -26.27 9.51 -9.52
N ILE A 14 -25.10 8.94 -9.17
CA ILE A 14 -24.81 8.36 -7.85
C ILE A 14 -24.08 9.36 -6.94
N LEU A 15 -23.50 10.44 -7.48
CA LEU A 15 -22.63 11.34 -6.72
C LEU A 15 -23.14 12.78 -6.80
N PRO A 16 -23.82 13.29 -5.76
CA PRO A 16 -24.12 14.71 -5.68
C PRO A 16 -22.86 15.47 -5.28
N ASP A 17 -22.42 16.32 -6.20
CA ASP A 17 -21.55 17.48 -6.02
C ASP A 17 -20.15 17.32 -5.40
N LYS A 18 -19.18 17.81 -6.20
CA LYS A 18 -17.76 18.05 -5.94
C LYS A 18 -16.88 16.81 -5.85
N LEU A 19 -16.06 16.70 -6.90
CA LEU A 19 -14.94 15.78 -7.10
C LEU A 19 -13.78 16.10 -6.14
N ASP A 20 -14.07 15.99 -4.85
CA ASP A 20 -13.10 15.81 -3.76
C ASP A 20 -13.77 14.88 -2.74
N LEU A 21 -14.22 13.71 -3.21
CA LEU A 21 -14.72 12.60 -2.41
C LEU A 21 -13.52 12.00 -1.67
N GLU A 22 -13.10 12.75 -0.65
CA GLU A 22 -11.91 12.51 0.16
C GLU A 22 -11.83 11.04 0.55
N LYS A 23 -10.66 10.41 0.37
CA LYS A 23 -10.35 9.07 0.89
C LYS A 23 -10.92 8.83 2.29
N GLY A 24 -11.00 9.87 3.12
CA GLY A 24 -11.66 9.87 4.42
C GLY A 24 -13.09 9.33 4.43
N ILE A 25 -13.97 9.78 3.52
CA ILE A 25 -15.41 9.41 3.55
C ILE A 25 -15.60 7.91 3.30
N TYR A 26 -14.97 7.34 2.27
CA TYR A 26 -15.04 5.91 2.00
C TYR A 26 -14.33 5.08 3.07
N ARG A 27 -13.11 5.49 3.49
CA ARG A 27 -12.37 4.78 4.54
C ARG A 27 -13.15 4.75 5.85
N SER A 28 -13.81 5.86 6.24
CA SER A 28 -14.70 5.92 7.39
C SER A 28 -15.91 5.00 7.24
N TYR A 29 -16.50 4.91 6.05
CA TYR A 29 -17.61 3.99 5.79
C TYR A 29 -17.20 2.52 5.95
N ILE A 30 -16.07 2.09 5.37
CA ILE A 30 -15.59 0.70 5.56
C ILE A 30 -15.27 0.43 7.02
N GLN A 31 -14.56 1.34 7.69
CA GLN A 31 -14.17 1.16 9.07
C GLN A 31 -15.37 1.01 10.01
N SER A 32 -16.52 1.60 9.66
CA SER A 32 -17.77 1.42 10.41
C SER A 32 -18.43 0.04 10.25
N LYS A 33 -18.07 -0.72 9.21
CA LYS A 33 -18.65 -2.02 8.88
C LYS A 33 -17.78 -3.20 9.28
N GLU A 34 -16.47 -3.01 9.24
CA GLU A 34 -15.51 -4.07 9.48
C GLU A 34 -14.99 -4.05 10.92
N LYS A 35 -15.05 -5.21 11.58
CA LYS A 35 -14.67 -5.33 13.00
C LYS A 35 -13.21 -4.99 13.27
N PHE A 36 -12.32 -5.28 12.31
CA PHE A 36 -10.89 -5.05 12.44
C PHE A 36 -10.35 -4.28 11.22
N CYS A 37 -10.40 -2.96 11.33
CA CYS A 37 -9.97 -2.02 10.32
C CYS A 37 -9.13 -0.90 10.95
N TRP A 38 -7.95 -0.64 10.39
CA TRP A 38 -7.00 0.35 10.90
C TRP A 38 -6.53 1.29 9.81
N HIS A 39 -6.56 2.59 10.11
CA HIS A 39 -5.92 3.63 9.31
C HIS A 39 -4.60 4.01 9.97
N ILE A 40 -3.48 3.82 9.26
CA ILE A 40 -2.12 3.99 9.80
C ILE A 40 -1.31 4.86 8.84
N ILE A 41 -0.94 6.05 9.32
CA ILE A 41 -0.03 6.95 8.62
C ILE A 41 1.35 6.82 9.26
N TYR A 42 2.36 6.47 8.47
CA TYR A 42 3.74 6.34 8.93
C TYR A 42 4.73 6.65 7.82
N LYS A 43 5.55 7.69 8.02
CA LYS A 43 6.62 8.10 7.09
C LYS A 43 6.10 8.34 5.66
N TYR A 44 6.43 7.49 4.69
CA TYR A 44 6.05 7.60 3.28
C TYR A 44 4.80 6.78 2.95
N THR A 45 3.98 6.45 3.94
CA THR A 45 2.92 5.45 3.82
C THR A 45 1.66 5.89 4.54
N ASP A 46 0.51 5.61 3.90
CA ASP A 46 -0.83 5.91 4.38
C ASP A 46 -1.73 4.67 4.12
N LEU A 47 -1.80 3.79 5.12
CA LEU A 47 -2.43 2.48 5.03
C LEU A 47 -3.87 2.49 5.52
N LEU A 48 -4.77 1.90 4.74
CA LEU A 48 -6.00 1.32 5.27
C LEU A 48 -5.87 -0.21 5.24
N ILE A 49 -5.92 -0.84 6.41
CA ILE A 49 -5.79 -2.29 6.54
C ILE A 49 -7.08 -2.86 7.10
N TYR A 50 -7.56 -3.93 6.46
CA TYR A 50 -8.63 -4.78 6.96
C TYR A 50 -8.12 -6.21 7.19
N SER A 51 -8.64 -6.85 8.25
CA SER A 51 -8.35 -8.24 8.60
C SER A 51 -9.58 -8.92 9.21
N ASP A 52 -9.64 -10.25 9.12
CA ASP A 52 -10.66 -11.06 9.82
C ASP A 52 -10.34 -11.24 11.33
N LYS A 53 -9.15 -10.83 11.78
CA LYS A 53 -8.67 -10.94 13.17
C LYS A 53 -7.98 -9.65 13.65
N ASP A 54 -7.99 -9.42 14.96
CA ASP A 54 -7.23 -8.32 15.59
C ASP A 54 -5.71 -8.58 15.54
N ILE A 55 -5.03 -7.84 14.68
CA ILE A 55 -3.58 -7.97 14.44
C ILE A 55 -2.84 -6.65 14.59
N LYS A 56 -3.44 -5.65 15.25
CA LYS A 56 -2.92 -4.27 15.33
C LYS A 56 -1.44 -4.20 15.72
N ASP A 57 -1.05 -4.84 16.82
CA ASP A 57 0.35 -4.78 17.31
C ASP A 57 1.36 -5.36 16.30
N LYS A 58 0.90 -6.30 15.48
CA LYS A 58 1.72 -7.01 14.50
C LYS A 58 1.94 -6.13 13.28
N ILE A 59 0.91 -5.38 12.86
CA ILE A 59 1.01 -4.38 11.80
C ILE A 59 2.07 -3.32 12.17
N GLU A 60 1.96 -2.73 13.35
CA GLU A 60 2.88 -1.66 13.79
C GLU A 60 4.33 -2.15 13.87
N LYS A 61 4.54 -3.37 14.38
CA LYS A 61 5.87 -3.98 14.46
C LYS A 61 6.48 -4.19 13.08
N VAL A 62 5.74 -4.85 12.18
CA VAL A 62 6.23 -5.17 10.82
C VAL A 62 6.49 -3.91 10.00
N LEU A 63 5.63 -2.89 10.14
CA LEU A 63 5.82 -1.60 9.47
C LEU A 63 7.11 -0.91 9.93
N LYS A 64 7.40 -0.90 11.25
CA LYS A 64 8.65 -0.36 11.79
C LYS A 64 9.88 -1.09 11.25
N GLU A 65 9.84 -2.43 11.22
CA GLU A 65 10.94 -3.25 10.68
C GLU A 65 11.27 -2.89 9.22
N PHE A 66 10.25 -2.72 8.35
CA PHE A 66 10.48 -2.29 6.97
C PHE A 66 11.18 -0.92 6.90
N TYR A 67 10.72 0.02 7.70
CA TYR A 67 11.27 1.37 7.69
C TYR A 67 12.66 1.46 8.31
N GLU A 68 13.01 0.60 9.27
CA GLU A 68 14.39 0.47 9.76
C GLU A 68 15.34 0.03 8.64
N GLU A 69 14.94 -0.95 7.82
CA GLU A 69 15.72 -1.37 6.65
C GLU A 69 15.85 -0.26 5.60
N LEU A 70 14.73 0.41 5.28
CA LEU A 70 14.70 1.49 4.31
C LEU A 70 15.56 2.68 4.76
N GLU A 71 15.43 3.10 6.02
CA GLU A 71 16.21 4.21 6.59
C GLU A 71 17.69 3.86 6.66
N PHE A 72 18.05 2.62 7.00
CA PHE A 72 19.44 2.15 6.92
C PHE A 72 20.02 2.32 5.51
N VAL A 73 19.26 1.94 4.48
CA VAL A 73 19.68 2.09 3.08
C VAL A 73 19.76 3.56 2.68
N ILE A 74 18.76 4.38 3.02
CA ILE A 74 18.77 5.82 2.72
C ILE A 74 19.96 6.50 3.39
N LYS A 75 20.27 6.15 4.64
CA LYS A 75 21.42 6.71 5.37
C LYS A 75 22.75 6.33 4.70
N LYS A 76 22.91 5.07 4.28
CA LYS A 76 24.15 4.57 3.67
C LYS A 76 24.27 4.92 2.18
N TYR A 77 23.15 5.14 1.50
CA TYR A 77 23.08 5.44 0.08
C TYR A 77 22.01 6.51 -0.20
N PRO A 78 22.28 7.81 0.11
CA PRO A 78 21.27 8.89 0.07
C PRO A 78 20.58 9.09 -1.27
N SER A 79 21.22 8.69 -2.38
CA SER A 79 20.61 8.68 -3.71
C SER A 79 19.35 7.81 -3.77
N PHE A 80 19.21 6.80 -2.91
CA PHE A 80 18.03 5.94 -2.86
C PHE A 80 16.73 6.73 -2.68
N LEU A 81 16.74 7.73 -1.79
CA LEU A 81 15.56 8.56 -1.52
C LEU A 81 15.24 9.54 -2.65
N LYS A 82 16.27 10.10 -3.31
CA LYS A 82 16.13 11.27 -4.19
C LYS A 82 16.15 10.93 -5.68
N SER A 83 16.61 9.74 -6.06
CA SER A 83 16.75 9.40 -7.48
C SER A 83 15.38 9.36 -8.14
N LEU A 84 15.28 9.97 -9.33
CA LEU A 84 14.15 9.83 -10.24
C LEU A 84 14.46 8.86 -11.39
N SER A 85 15.61 8.17 -11.32
CA SER A 85 16.07 7.17 -12.28
C SER A 85 16.51 5.88 -11.58
N PRO A 86 16.57 4.75 -12.30
CA PRO A 86 16.93 3.46 -11.71
C PRO A 86 18.31 3.51 -11.03
N LEU A 87 18.43 2.80 -9.90
CA LEU A 87 19.67 2.70 -9.16
C LEU A 87 20.23 1.28 -9.23
N LYS A 88 21.56 1.19 -9.40
CA LYS A 88 22.26 -0.10 -9.37
C LYS A 88 22.11 -0.73 -7.99
N ILE A 89 21.65 -1.98 -7.97
CA ILE A 89 21.56 -2.80 -6.75
C ILE A 89 22.94 -2.91 -6.08
N LYS A 90 22.97 -2.73 -4.75
CA LYS A 90 24.16 -2.93 -3.94
C LYS A 90 24.09 -4.24 -3.15
N PRO A 91 25.24 -4.89 -2.86
CA PRO A 91 25.26 -6.15 -2.12
C PRO A 91 24.54 -6.08 -0.77
N PHE A 92 24.69 -4.97 -0.05
CA PHE A 92 24.11 -4.74 1.28
C PHE A 92 22.60 -4.44 1.30
N PHE A 93 21.94 -4.30 0.14
CA PHE A 93 20.49 -4.13 0.11
C PHE A 93 19.79 -5.42 0.54
N SER A 94 18.75 -5.30 1.37
CA SER A 94 17.87 -6.43 1.71
C SER A 94 17.11 -6.93 0.48
N LYS A 95 16.41 -8.07 0.61
CA LYS A 95 15.63 -8.67 -0.49
C LYS A 95 14.59 -7.67 -0.99
N GLU A 96 13.92 -6.98 -0.08
CA GLU A 96 12.82 -6.06 -0.37
C GLU A 96 13.34 -4.75 -0.99
N ILE A 97 14.45 -4.21 -0.51
CA ILE A 97 15.12 -3.06 -1.14
C ILE A 97 15.61 -3.39 -2.55
N LYS A 98 16.16 -4.60 -2.76
CA LYS A 98 16.52 -5.08 -4.10
C LYS A 98 15.30 -5.19 -5.01
N LYS A 99 14.17 -5.63 -4.47
CA LYS A 99 12.90 -5.73 -5.21
C LYS A 99 12.45 -4.34 -5.68
N MET A 100 12.51 -3.31 -4.82
CA MET A 100 12.20 -1.93 -5.20
C MET A 100 13.04 -1.47 -6.40
N CYS A 101 14.35 -1.70 -6.40
CA CYS A 101 15.20 -1.34 -7.55
C CYS A 101 14.78 -2.07 -8.84
N ARG A 102 14.49 -3.37 -8.76
CA ARG A 102 14.10 -4.19 -9.92
C ARG A 102 12.75 -3.79 -10.49
N LEU A 103 11.78 -3.44 -9.63
CA LEU A 103 10.45 -3.03 -10.08
C LEU A 103 10.46 -1.64 -10.71
N SER A 104 11.33 -0.74 -10.25
CA SER A 104 11.43 0.61 -10.80
C SER A 104 12.22 0.68 -12.11
N GLU A 105 13.13 -0.27 -12.36
CA GLU A 105 14.03 -0.28 -13.51
C GLU A 105 13.32 -0.25 -14.89
N PRO A 106 12.31 -1.12 -15.16
CA PRO A 106 11.61 -1.12 -16.45
C PRO A 106 10.87 0.18 -16.77
N PHE A 107 10.47 0.93 -15.74
CA PHE A 107 9.74 2.20 -15.88
C PHE A 107 10.66 3.42 -15.89
N ASN A 108 11.98 3.21 -15.81
CA ASN A 108 12.99 4.26 -15.75
C ASN A 108 12.75 5.30 -14.62
N VAL A 109 12.26 4.82 -13.48
CA VAL A 109 12.03 5.65 -12.27
C VAL A 109 12.97 5.24 -11.14
N GLY A 110 13.07 6.06 -10.10
CA GLY A 110 13.83 5.72 -8.90
C GLY A 110 13.13 4.70 -8.00
N PRO A 111 13.88 3.99 -7.13
CA PRO A 111 13.32 2.92 -6.28
C PRO A 111 12.17 3.35 -5.36
N MET A 112 12.16 4.60 -4.91
CA MET A 112 11.08 5.12 -4.04
C MET A 112 9.72 5.17 -4.74
N ALA A 113 9.66 5.15 -6.08
CA ALA A 113 8.41 5.03 -6.80
C ALA A 113 7.70 3.69 -6.54
N ALA A 114 8.43 2.66 -6.09
CA ALA A 114 7.88 1.36 -5.74
C ALA A 114 7.59 1.19 -4.23
N VAL A 115 7.72 2.25 -3.41
CA VAL A 115 7.65 2.13 -1.94
C VAL A 115 6.30 1.64 -1.44
N ALA A 116 5.20 2.09 -2.03
CA ALA A 116 3.85 1.74 -1.56
C ALA A 116 3.55 0.24 -1.78
N GLY A 117 3.77 -0.25 -3.00
CA GLY A 117 3.71 -1.69 -3.30
C GLY A 117 4.71 -2.53 -2.49
N ALA A 118 5.94 -2.05 -2.28
CA ALA A 118 6.93 -2.76 -1.48
C ALA A 118 6.51 -2.90 0.00
N VAL A 119 5.86 -1.88 0.56
CA VAL A 119 5.27 -1.95 1.91
C VAL A 119 4.13 -2.96 1.95
N ASN A 120 3.22 -2.95 0.97
CA ASN A 120 2.12 -3.91 0.90
C ASN A 120 2.63 -5.35 0.85
N ASP A 121 3.62 -5.62 0.00
CA ASP A 121 4.26 -6.93 -0.10
C ASP A 121 4.94 -7.35 1.21
N TYR A 122 5.73 -6.45 1.82
CA TYR A 122 6.47 -6.74 3.04
C TYR A 122 5.54 -7.07 4.21
N ILE A 123 4.46 -6.29 4.36
CA ILE A 123 3.48 -6.45 5.42
C ILE A 123 2.64 -7.71 5.21
N SER A 124 2.10 -7.92 4.01
CA SER A 124 1.25 -9.06 3.72
C SER A 124 1.98 -10.40 3.95
N GLU A 125 3.21 -10.55 3.44
CA GLU A 125 4.03 -11.76 3.61
C GLU A 125 4.21 -12.13 5.10
N ARG A 126 4.26 -11.13 5.99
CA ARG A 126 4.47 -11.32 7.43
C ARG A 126 3.17 -11.44 8.23
N LEU A 127 2.07 -10.86 7.75
CA LEU A 127 0.80 -10.82 8.48
C LEU A 127 -0.17 -11.94 8.13
N LEU A 128 -0.12 -12.52 6.92
CA LEU A 128 -1.04 -13.58 6.49
C LEU A 128 -1.03 -14.84 7.37
N LYS A 129 0.03 -15.07 8.15
CA LYS A 129 0.05 -16.18 9.12
C LYS A 129 -0.79 -15.94 10.38
N TYR A 130 -1.25 -14.70 10.59
CA TYR A 130 -2.03 -14.30 11.76
C TYR A 130 -3.52 -14.10 11.46
N CYS A 131 -3.94 -14.05 10.19
CA CYS A 131 -5.30 -13.80 9.72
C CYS A 131 -5.67 -14.72 8.55
N GLY A 132 -6.96 -14.97 8.33
CA GLY A 132 -7.46 -15.72 7.17
C GLY A 132 -7.75 -14.83 5.96
N SER A 133 -7.90 -13.52 6.17
CA SER A 133 -8.11 -12.54 5.11
C SER A 133 -7.41 -11.22 5.47
N LEU A 134 -6.81 -10.58 4.47
CA LEU A 134 -6.04 -9.34 4.65
C LEU A 134 -6.20 -8.47 3.40
N LEU A 135 -6.73 -7.26 3.57
CA LEU A 135 -6.76 -6.24 2.51
C LEU A 135 -5.91 -5.07 2.97
N ILE A 136 -5.03 -4.59 2.09
CA ILE A 136 -4.15 -3.44 2.36
C ILE A 136 -4.29 -2.44 1.21
N GLU A 137 -4.71 -1.23 1.52
CA GLU A 137 -4.65 -0.07 0.63
C GLU A 137 -3.52 0.85 1.09
N ASN A 138 -2.59 1.18 0.20
CA ASN A 138 -1.54 2.16 0.44
C ASN A 138 -1.52 3.19 -0.69
N GLY A 139 -2.27 4.27 -0.51
CA GLY A 139 -2.45 5.26 -1.57
C GLY A 139 -3.18 4.68 -2.78
N GLY A 140 -2.45 4.41 -3.87
CA GLY A 140 -2.98 3.79 -5.08
C GLY A 140 -2.71 2.28 -5.21
N ASP A 141 -1.89 1.71 -4.31
CA ASP A 141 -1.51 0.31 -4.34
C ASP A 141 -2.43 -0.53 -3.44
N LEU A 142 -2.93 -1.64 -3.97
CA LEU A 142 -3.81 -2.59 -3.27
C LEU A 142 -3.16 -3.97 -3.16
N PHE A 143 -3.40 -4.64 -2.04
CA PHE A 143 -3.13 -6.06 -1.81
C PHE A 143 -4.40 -6.72 -1.26
N PHE A 144 -4.76 -7.91 -1.75
CA PHE A 144 -5.92 -8.70 -1.35
C PHE A 144 -5.67 -10.20 -1.49
#